data_AF-A0A4R6WFY7-F1
#
_entry.id   AF-A0A4R6WFY7-F1
#
_cell.length_a   1.000
_cell.length_b   1.000
_cell.length_c   1.000
_cell.angle_alpha   90.00
_cell.angle_beta   90.00
_cell.angle_gamma   90.00
#
_symmetry.space_group_name_H-M   'P 1'
#
loop_
_entity.id
_entity.type
_entity.pdbx_description
1 polymer ?
#
loop_
_entity_poly.entity_id
_entity_poly.type
_entity_poly.pdbx_seq_one_letter_code
_entity_poly.pdbx_strand_id
1 'polypeptide(L)'
;MGVASLHLIALWPLKDKTIRQLAIIKDNYLHMKNGKTRADVKPGMLVNIVLKKDQRTGILTEGIVKNLLTSAPFHHRGIKVRLDDGQIGRVQEILEED
;
A
#
# COMPACT_ATOMS: atom_id res chain seq x y z
N MET A 1 8.23 -12.38 -52.64
CA MET A 1 9.72 -12.33 -52.80
C MET A 1 10.21 -11.17 -51.94
N GLY A 2 11.08 -11.29 -50.96
CA GLY A 2 11.84 -12.43 -50.48
C GLY A 2 12.12 -12.21 -48.99
N VAL A 3 12.17 -13.32 -48.29
CA VAL A 3 12.53 -13.46 -46.88
C VAL A 3 14.04 -13.23 -46.70
N ALA A 4 14.41 -12.47 -45.68
CA ALA A 4 15.72 -12.53 -45.03
C ALA A 4 15.39 -12.51 -43.52
N SER A 5 15.15 -13.62 -42.83
CA SER A 5 16.02 -14.76 -42.52
C SER A 5 17.35 -14.40 -41.85
N LEU A 6 17.35 -14.66 -40.53
CA LEU A 6 18.43 -14.96 -39.59
C LEU A 6 19.36 -13.81 -39.14
N HIS A 7 19.35 -13.52 -37.83
CA HIS A 7 20.32 -14.15 -36.91
C HIS A 7 19.80 -14.24 -35.46
N LEU A 8 19.89 -15.46 -34.95
CA LEU A 8 19.70 -15.92 -33.58
C LEU A 8 20.67 -15.19 -32.63
N ILE A 9 20.20 -14.41 -31.64
CA ILE A 9 21.06 -13.97 -30.52
C ILE A 9 20.29 -13.98 -29.18
N ALA A 10 20.73 -14.91 -28.32
CA ALA A 10 20.78 -14.88 -26.86
C ALA A 10 19.49 -14.92 -26.03
N LEU A 11 19.19 -16.13 -25.56
CA LEU A 11 18.53 -16.40 -24.28
C LEU A 11 19.57 -16.32 -23.14
N TRP A 12 19.57 -15.24 -22.32
CA TRP A 12 19.80 -15.17 -20.85
C TRP A 12 20.10 -13.70 -20.36
N PRO A 13 19.90 -13.34 -19.07
CA PRO A 13 18.67 -13.01 -18.36
C PRO A 13 18.56 -11.50 -18.04
N LEU A 14 17.46 -10.81 -18.36
CA LEU A 14 17.12 -9.56 -17.66
C LEU A 14 15.62 -9.51 -17.48
N LYS A 15 15.21 -9.86 -16.25
CA LYS A 15 13.85 -9.83 -15.74
C LYS A 15 13.26 -8.43 -15.91
N ASP A 16 12.48 -8.34 -16.99
CA ASP A 16 11.34 -7.47 -17.26
C ASP A 16 11.52 -5.94 -17.03
N LYS A 17 11.84 -5.26 -18.14
CA LYS A 17 11.57 -3.83 -18.38
C LYS A 17 10.06 -3.49 -18.46
N THR A 18 9.19 -4.33 -17.92
CA THR A 18 7.73 -4.14 -17.86
C THR A 18 7.31 -3.38 -16.60
N ILE A 19 8.15 -3.37 -15.55
CA ILE A 19 7.82 -2.76 -14.26
C ILE A 19 7.69 -1.22 -14.35
N ARG A 20 8.40 -0.57 -15.28
CA ARG A 20 8.33 0.90 -15.45
C ARG A 20 7.02 1.38 -16.10
N GLN A 21 6.41 0.57 -16.98
CA GLN A 21 5.10 0.91 -17.55
C GLN A 21 3.97 0.68 -16.53
N LEU A 22 4.11 -0.34 -15.67
CA LEU A 22 3.20 -0.60 -14.54
C LEU A 22 3.30 0.44 -13.42
N ALA A 23 4.46 1.05 -13.19
CA ALA A 23 4.64 2.10 -12.18
C ALA A 23 3.86 3.38 -12.52
N ILE A 24 3.85 3.79 -13.80
CA ILE A 24 3.10 4.97 -14.26
C ILE A 24 1.57 4.74 -14.20
N ILE A 25 1.12 3.49 -14.35
CA ILE A 25 -0.31 3.14 -14.26
C ILE A 25 -0.75 3.02 -12.78
N LYS A 26 0.11 2.57 -11.86
CA LYS A 26 -0.24 2.41 -10.43
C LYS A 26 -0.48 3.73 -9.69
N ASP A 27 0.25 4.79 -10.04
CA ASP A 27 0.09 6.10 -9.37
C ASP A 27 -1.27 6.76 -9.65
N ASN A 28 -2.00 6.30 -10.69
CA ASN A 28 -3.34 6.78 -11.04
C ASN A 28 -4.48 5.91 -10.49
N TYR A 29 -4.21 4.82 -9.76
CA TYR A 29 -5.24 3.88 -9.25
C TYR A 29 -5.21 3.66 -7.73
N LEU A 30 -4.28 4.30 -7.01
CA LEU A 30 -4.20 4.20 -5.54
C LEU A 30 -4.65 5.52 -4.91
N HIS A 31 -5.86 5.54 -4.36
CA HIS A 31 -6.37 6.70 -3.65
C HIS A 31 -5.90 6.67 -2.19
N MET A 32 -4.98 7.57 -1.83
CA MET A 32 -4.44 7.68 -0.47
C MET A 32 -5.34 8.55 0.43
N LYS A 33 -6.14 7.92 1.29
CA LYS A 33 -6.95 8.62 2.32
C LYS A 33 -6.24 8.72 3.67
N ASN A 34 -6.46 9.80 4.42
CA ASN A 34 -5.71 10.14 5.65
C ASN A 34 -6.05 9.33 6.93
N GLY A 35 -7.00 8.39 6.88
CA GLY A 35 -7.34 7.50 8.00
C GLY A 35 -7.80 8.19 9.30
N LYS A 36 -8.26 9.45 9.26
CA LYS A 36 -8.70 10.21 10.45
C LYS A 36 -10.14 9.95 10.85
N THR A 37 -10.99 9.57 9.89
CA THR A 37 -12.40 9.27 10.11
C THR A 37 -12.56 7.76 10.27
N ARG A 38 -13.34 7.35 11.29
CA ARG A 38 -13.64 5.94 11.56
C ARG A 38 -14.41 5.28 10.42
N ALA A 39 -15.30 6.01 9.75
CA ALA A 39 -16.11 5.49 8.64
C ALA A 39 -15.26 5.05 7.44
N ASP A 40 -14.08 5.66 7.27
CA ASP A 40 -13.16 5.38 6.17
C ASP A 40 -12.28 4.15 6.44
N VAL A 41 -12.20 3.68 7.68
CA VAL A 41 -11.37 2.55 8.09
C VAL A 41 -12.25 1.36 8.42
N LYS A 42 -12.07 0.25 7.71
CA LYS A 42 -12.82 -0.99 7.93
C LYS A 42 -11.86 -2.16 8.13
N PRO A 43 -12.26 -3.19 8.90
CA PRO A 43 -11.53 -4.45 8.91
C PRO A 43 -11.38 -5.02 7.48
N GLY A 44 -10.22 -5.60 7.19
CA GLY A 44 -9.88 -6.13 5.86
C GLY A 44 -9.25 -5.12 4.90
N MET A 45 -9.18 -3.83 5.25
CA MET A 45 -8.54 -2.82 4.40
C MET A 45 -7.02 -2.83 4.55
N LEU A 46 -6.32 -2.55 3.45
CA LEU A 46 -4.88 -2.31 3.43
C LEU A 46 -4.60 -0.88 3.89
N VAL A 47 -3.79 -0.73 4.93
CA VAL A 47 -3.49 0.57 5.52
C VAL A 47 -2.01 0.68 5.89
N ASN A 48 -1.52 1.92 5.89
CA ASN A 48 -0.25 2.28 6.48
C ASN A 48 -0.49 2.87 7.87
N ILE A 49 0.12 2.25 8.88
CA ILE A 49 0.03 2.68 10.28
C ILE A 49 1.38 3.16 10.80
N VAL A 50 1.35 4.11 11.71
CA VAL A 50 2.51 4.44 12.54
C VAL A 50 2.42 3.68 13.87
N LEU A 51 3.44 2.88 14.16
CA LEU A 51 3.57 2.17 15.43
C LEU A 51 4.12 3.11 16.50
N LYS A 52 3.88 2.80 17.79
CA LYS A 52 4.39 3.63 18.89
C LYS A 52 5.91 3.81 18.85
N LYS A 53 6.64 2.75 18.51
CA LYS A 53 8.11 2.76 18.38
C LYS A 53 8.59 3.66 17.23
N ASP A 54 7.77 3.83 16.20
CA ASP A 54 8.09 4.54 14.97
C ASP A 54 7.53 5.98 14.94
N GLN A 55 6.86 6.44 16.00
CA GLN A 55 6.31 7.80 16.08
C GLN A 55 7.37 8.90 15.96
N ARG A 56 8.62 8.63 16.37
CA ARG A 56 9.74 9.59 16.25
C ARG A 56 10.39 9.56 14.87
N THR A 57 10.38 8.41 14.21
CA THR A 57 11.02 8.21 12.90
C THR A 57 10.07 8.48 11.74
N GLY A 58 8.77 8.39 11.97
CA GLY A 58 7.75 8.52 10.94
C GLY A 58 7.64 7.29 10.03
N ILE A 59 8.29 6.18 10.38
CA ILE A 59 8.22 4.94 9.58
C ILE A 59 6.79 4.42 9.63
N LEU A 60 6.23 4.17 8.45
CA LEU A 60 4.93 3.56 8.28
C LEU A 60 5.08 2.06 8.08
N THR A 61 4.18 1.31 8.68
CA THR A 61 4.06 -0.14 8.52
C THR A 61 2.77 -0.42 7.76
N GLU A 62 2.91 -1.08 6.61
CA GLU A 62 1.78 -1.58 5.83
C GLU A 62 1.17 -2.82 6.50
N GLY A 63 -0.15 -2.93 6.48
CA GLY A 63 -0.81 -4.18 6.81
C GLY A 63 -2.33 -4.11 6.74
N ILE A 64 -2.96 -5.27 6.98
CA ILE A 64 -4.42 -5.43 6.91
C ILE A 64 -5.04 -5.14 8.27
N VAL A 65 -6.06 -4.29 8.31
CA VAL A 65 -6.81 -3.98 9.53
C VAL A 65 -7.56 -5.23 10.02
N LYS A 66 -7.27 -5.66 11.25
CA LYS A 66 -8.05 -6.69 11.95
C LYS A 66 -9.20 -6.06 12.73
N ASN A 67 -8.87 -5.16 13.65
CA ASN A 67 -9.83 -4.55 14.58
C ASN A 67 -9.60 -3.04 14.71
N LEU A 68 -10.68 -2.27 14.83
CA LEU A 68 -10.62 -0.85 15.17
C LEU A 68 -10.70 -0.66 16.69
N LEU A 69 -9.75 0.09 17.26
CA LEU A 69 -9.62 0.34 18.69
C LEU A 69 -10.03 1.75 19.13
N THR A 70 -10.39 2.63 18.20
CA THR A 70 -10.88 4.00 18.50
C THR A 70 -12.39 4.05 18.31
N SER A 71 -13.17 4.26 19.36
CA SER A 71 -14.63 4.38 19.29
C SER A 71 -15.11 5.69 18.67
N ALA A 72 -14.40 6.79 18.90
CA ALA A 72 -14.76 8.11 18.38
C ALA A 72 -14.79 8.13 16.83
N PRO A 73 -15.71 8.88 16.22
CA PRO A 73 -15.86 8.96 14.77
C PRO A 73 -14.68 9.67 14.08
N PHE A 74 -13.99 10.57 14.76
CA PHE A 74 -12.85 11.32 14.23
C PHE A 74 -11.69 11.35 15.24
N HIS A 75 -10.46 11.26 14.76
CA HIS A 75 -9.26 11.44 15.57
C HIS A 75 -8.13 12.11 14.79
N HIS A 76 -7.64 13.26 15.29
CA HIS A 76 -6.57 14.07 14.68
C HIS A 76 -5.30 13.30 14.27
N ARG A 77 -4.85 12.33 15.07
CA ARG A 77 -3.67 11.48 14.76
C ARG A 77 -4.00 10.20 14.00
N GLY A 78 -5.22 10.04 13.52
CA GLY A 78 -5.68 8.81 12.88
C GLY A 78 -6.35 7.83 13.83
N ILE A 79 -7.13 6.92 13.24
CA ILE A 79 -7.84 5.86 13.95
C ILE A 79 -6.83 4.82 14.45
N LYS A 80 -6.92 4.44 15.73
CA LYS A 80 -6.12 3.34 16.27
C LYS A 80 -6.69 2.02 15.79
N VAL A 81 -5.85 1.17 15.22
CA VAL A 81 -6.21 -0.16 14.73
C VAL A 81 -5.23 -1.21 15.24
N ARG A 82 -5.68 -2.47 15.21
CA ARG A 82 -4.85 -3.66 15.31
C ARG A 82 -4.77 -4.27 13.91
N LEU A 83 -3.57 -4.57 13.43
CA LEU A 83 -3.33 -5.30 12.20
C LEU A 83 -3.50 -6.81 12.42
N ASP A 84 -3.59 -7.58 11.34
CA ASP A 84 -3.80 -9.02 11.44
C ASP A 84 -2.65 -9.78 12.12
N ASP A 85 -1.42 -9.29 11.94
CA ASP A 85 -0.21 -9.74 12.62
C ASP A 85 -0.15 -9.39 14.12
N GLY A 86 -1.15 -8.67 14.64
CA GLY A 86 -1.26 -8.27 16.03
C GLY A 86 -0.60 -6.92 16.37
N GLN A 87 0.08 -6.26 15.43
CA GLN A 87 0.67 -4.94 15.65
C GLN A 87 -0.42 -3.87 15.85
N ILE A 88 -0.11 -2.87 16.67
CA ILE A 88 -1.07 -1.81 17.04
C ILE A 88 -0.45 -0.44 16.73
N GLY A 89 -1.18 0.36 15.96
CA GLY A 89 -0.74 1.70 15.57
C GLY A 89 -1.90 2.62 15.22
N ARG A 90 -1.53 3.79 14.70
CA ARG A 90 -2.48 4.81 14.22
C ARG A 90 -2.43 4.84 12.69
N VAL A 91 -3.58 4.73 12.03
CA VAL A 91 -3.66 4.83 10.56
C VAL A 91 -3.18 6.21 10.12
N GLN A 92 -2.29 6.26 9.15
CA GLN A 92 -1.88 7.50 8.46
C GLN A 92 -2.41 7.52 7.03
N GLU A 93 -2.39 6.37 6.36
CA GLU A 93 -2.82 6.26 4.97
C GLU A 93 -3.67 4.99 4.80
N ILE A 94 -4.72 5.10 4.01
CA ILE A 94 -5.55 3.99 3.55
C ILE A 94 -5.21 3.79 2.08
N LEU A 95 -4.87 2.56 1.70
CA LEU A 95 -4.58 2.17 0.33
C LEU A 95 -5.86 1.56 -0.24
N GLU A 96 -6.63 2.36 -0.97
CA GLU A 96 -7.87 1.95 -1.64
C GLU A 96 -7.60 1.90 -3.15
N GLU A 97 -7.96 0.79 -3.80
CA GLU A 97 -8.01 0.69 -5.26
C GLU A 97 -9.39 1.19 -5.71
N ASP A 98 -9.43 2.10 -6.68
CA ASP A 98 -10.68 2.62 -7.28
C ASP A 98 -11.37 1.58 -8.19
#